data_AF-A0A399J688-F1
#
_entry.id   AF-A0A399J688-F1
#
_cell.length_a   1.000
_cell.length_b   1.000
_cell.length_c   1.000
_cell.angle_alpha   90.00
_cell.angle_beta   90.00
_cell.angle_gamma   90.00
#
_symmetry.space_group_name_H-M   'P 1'
#
loop_
_entity.id
_entity.type
_entity.pdbx_description
1 polymer ?
#
loop_
_entity_poly.entity_id
_entity_poly.type
_entity_poly.pdbx_seq_one_letter_code
_entity_poly.pdbx_strand_id
1 'polypeptide(L)' 'MDNLSGAEKYTLLVRDLASLPKKDAVATLLECFPHKTKSFFERNLTHLMRLDPVSLCSALTYADPTADKAIRNALAA' A
#
# COMPACT_ATOMS: atom_id res chain seq x y z
N MET A 1 23.54 -6.80 -0.40
CA MET A 1 22.07 -6.73 -0.38
C MET A 1 21.71 -5.29 -0.16
N ASP A 2 21.29 -4.64 -1.24
CA ASP A 2 21.14 -3.20 -1.36
C ASP A 2 20.26 -2.63 -0.24
N ASN A 3 20.80 -1.64 0.47
CA ASN A 3 20.07 -0.79 1.40
C ASN A 3 19.13 0.11 0.57
N LEU A 4 18.12 -0.50 -0.04
CA LEU A 4 17.01 0.23 -0.65
C LEU A 4 16.36 1.07 0.45
N SER A 5 16.35 2.38 0.25
CA SER A 5 15.60 3.32 1.08
C SER A 5 14.16 2.82 1.20
N GLY A 6 13.51 3.07 2.34
CA GLY A 6 12.13 2.64 2.57
C GLY A 6 11.23 2.99 1.37
N ALA A 7 11.40 4.19 0.80
CA ALA A 7 10.67 4.66 -0.38
C ALA A 7 10.90 3.78 -1.63
N GLU A 8 12.12 3.31 -1.90
CA GLU A 8 12.41 2.50 -3.09
C GLU A 8 11.74 1.13 -3.02
N LYS A 9 11.62 0.55 -1.82
CA LYS A 9 10.87 -0.71 -1.61
C LYS A 9 9.39 -0.55 -1.94
N TYR A 10 8.79 0.58 -1.53
CA TYR A 10 7.39 0.87 -1.86
C TYR A 10 7.20 1.20 -3.35
N THR A 11 8.15 1.86 -4.01
CA THR A 11 8.11 2.08 -5.46
C THR A 11 8.09 0.76 -6.24
N LEU A 12 8.98 -0.18 -5.89
CA LEU A 12 9.03 -1.50 -6.51
C LEU A 12 7.72 -2.27 -6.25
N LEU A 13 7.21 -2.21 -5.01
CA LEU A 13 5.94 -2.82 -4.65
C LEU A 13 4.79 -2.29 -5.51
N VAL A 14 4.63 -0.96 -5.67
CA VAL A 14 3.57 -0.40 -6.54
C VAL A 14 3.73 -0.83 -7.99
N ARG A 15 4.97 -0.85 -8.50
CA ARG A 15 5.24 -1.29 -9.88
C ARG A 15 4.82 -2.74 -10.09
N ASP A 16 5.18 -3.61 -9.16
CA ASP A 16 4.87 -5.04 -9.25
C ASP A 16 3.37 -5.27 -9.12
N LEU A 17 2.71 -4.58 -8.17
CA LEU A 17 1.25 -4.63 -7.99
C LEU A 17 0.47 -4.12 -9.21
N ALA A 18 0.98 -3.11 -9.94
CA ALA A 18 0.35 -2.58 -11.15
C ALA A 18 0.30 -3.61 -12.30
N SER A 19 1.21 -4.58 -12.30
CA SER A 19 1.25 -5.67 -13.30
C SER A 19 0.39 -6.88 -12.93
N LEU A 20 -0.11 -6.94 -11.69
CA LEU A 20 -0.86 -8.07 -11.17
C LEU A 20 -2.37 -7.86 -11.28
N PRO A 21 -3.15 -8.93 -11.50
CA PRO A 21 -4.60 -8.83 -11.36
C PRO A 21 -4.97 -8.51 -9.91
N LYS A 22 -6.09 -7.80 -9.72
CA LYS A 22 -6.55 -7.30 -8.40
C LYS A 22 -6.46 -8.34 -7.28
N LYS A 23 -6.83 -9.59 -7.56
CA LYS A 23 -6.80 -10.69 -6.58
C LYS A 23 -5.39 -10.97 -6.07
N ASP A 24 -4.43 -11.02 -6.98
CA ASP A 24 -3.03 -11.36 -6.67
C ASP A 24 -2.34 -10.17 -6.03
N ALA A 25 -2.63 -8.94 -6.48
CA ALA A 25 -2.17 -7.72 -5.83
C ALA A 25 -2.62 -7.62 -4.36
N VAL A 26 -3.87 -7.99 -4.07
CA VAL A 26 -4.38 -8.05 -2.69
C VAL A 26 -3.68 -9.14 -1.87
N ALA A 27 -3.41 -10.30 -2.47
CA ALA A 27 -2.70 -11.39 -1.79
C ALA A 27 -1.28 -10.96 -1.41
N THR A 28 -0.53 -10.37 -2.35
CA THR A 28 0.82 -9.84 -2.10
C THR A 28 0.81 -8.77 -1.00
N LEU A 29 -0.14 -7.82 -1.03
CA LEU A 29 -0.26 -6.81 0.02
C LEU A 29 -0.58 -7.42 1.39
N LEU A 30 -1.41 -8.46 1.44
CA LEU A 30 -1.75 -9.14 2.70
C LEU A 30 -0.56 -9.91 3.27
N GLU A 31 0.27 -10.52 2.42
CA GLU A 31 1.52 -11.17 2.83
C GLU A 31 2.54 -10.17 3.37
N CYS A 32 2.67 -9.00 2.73
CA CYS A 32 3.59 -7.95 3.17
C CYS A 32 3.10 -7.21 4.43
N PHE A 33 1.79 -7.07 4.62
CA PHE A 33 1.17 -6.30 5.71
C PHE A 33 0.07 -7.13 6.41
N PRO A 34 0.45 -8.20 7.13
CA PRO A 34 -0.51 -9.14 7.74
C PRO A 34 -1.36 -8.52 8.86
N HIS A 35 -0.95 -7.36 9.39
CA HIS A 35 -1.73 -6.58 10.36
C HIS A 35 -2.92 -5.82 9.73
N LYS A 36 -3.03 -5.79 8.40
CA LYS A 36 -4.18 -5.24 7.68
C LYS A 36 -5.10 -6.35 7.21
N THR A 37 -6.38 -6.04 7.07
CA THR A 37 -7.37 -7.03 6.62
C THR A 37 -7.43 -7.11 5.10
N LYS A 38 -7.79 -8.28 4.57
CA LYS A 38 -8.05 -8.45 3.13
C LYS A 38 -9.09 -7.45 2.60
N SER A 39 -10.17 -7.23 3.35
CA SER A 39 -11.24 -6.29 2.97
C SER A 39 -10.74 -4.84 2.88
N PHE A 40 -9.78 -4.44 3.72
CA PHE A 40 -9.13 -3.14 3.61
C PHE A 40 -8.45 -2.98 2.25
N PHE A 41 -7.63 -3.94 1.82
CA PHE A 41 -6.96 -3.87 0.54
C PHE A 41 -7.95 -3.92 -0.63
N GLU A 42 -8.95 -4.79 -0.59
CA GLU A 42 -9.93 -4.89 -1.68
C GLU A 42 -10.72 -3.59 -1.92
N ARG A 43 -11.00 -2.85 -0.84
CA ARG A 43 -11.69 -1.54 -0.86
C ARG A 43 -10.77 -0.41 -1.28
N ASN A 44 -9.51 -0.43 -0.82
CA ASN A 44 -8.59 0.70 -0.98
C ASN A 44 -7.54 0.52 -2.08
N LEU A 45 -7.48 -0.63 -2.75
CA LEU A 45 -6.41 -0.94 -3.72
C LEU A 45 -6.24 0.17 -4.77
N THR A 46 -7.34 0.65 -5.36
CA THR A 46 -7.31 1.73 -6.36
C THR A 46 -6.72 3.01 -5.80
N HIS A 47 -6.97 3.32 -4.53
CA HIS A 47 -6.41 4.51 -3.87
C HIS A 47 -4.92 4.29 -3.57
N LEU A 48 -4.56 3.14 -3.01
CA LEU A 48 -3.18 2.78 -2.68
C LEU A 48 -2.27 2.79 -3.92
N MET A 49 -2.77 2.35 -5.07
CA MET A 49 -2.04 2.38 -6.35
C MET A 49 -1.86 3.78 -6.95
N ARG A 50 -2.57 4.78 -6.43
CA ARG A 50 -2.42 6.20 -6.84
C ARG A 50 -1.53 6.99 -5.91
N LEU A 51 -1.19 6.44 -4.74
CA LEU A 51 -0.32 7.11 -3.78
C LEU A 51 1.13 7.04 -4.26
N ASP A 52 1.88 8.11 -4.02
CA ASP A 52 3.33 8.06 -4.12
C ASP A 52 3.91 7.13 -3.03
N PRO A 53 5.15 6.64 -3.20
CA PRO A 53 5.77 5.69 -2.27
C PRO A 53 5.83 6.14 -0.81
N VAL A 54 5.94 7.45 -0.56
CA VAL A 54 6.01 8.01 0.81
C VAL A 54 4.63 7.99 1.45
N SER A 55 3.62 8.46 0.71
CA SER A 55 2.22 8.40 1.13
C SER A 55 1.73 6.97 1.35
N LEU A 56 2.15 6.04 0.48
CA LEU A 56 1.83 4.63 0.61
C LEU A 56 2.44 4.03 1.88
N CYS A 57 3.72 4.33 2.15
CA CYS A 57 4.38 3.94 3.39
C CYS A 57 3.60 4.45 4.61
N SER A 58 3.19 5.73 4.60
CA SER A 58 2.40 6.31 5.69
C SER A 58 1.06 5.59 5.88
N ALA A 59 0.33 5.32 4.80
CA ALA A 59 -0.96 4.62 4.85
C ALA A 59 -0.84 3.19 5.37
N LEU A 60 0.21 2.46 5.00
CA LEU A 60 0.41 1.06 5.38
C LEU A 60 0.98 0.89 6.80
N THR A 61 1.75 1.87 7.28
CA THR A 61 2.31 1.90 8.64
C THR A 61 1.37 2.53 9.67
N TYR A 62 0.30 3.20 9.23
CA TYR A 62 -0.65 3.85 10.13
C TYR A 62 -1.33 2.85 11.07
N ALA A 63 -1.42 3.20 12.36
CA ALA A 63 -1.95 2.32 13.40
C ALA A 63 -3.45 2.02 13.26
N ASP A 64 -4.20 2.88 12.57
CA ASP A 64 -5.62 2.63 12.29
C ASP A 64 -5.77 1.37 11.42
N PRO A 65 -6.54 0.35 11.86
CA PRO A 65 -6.75 -0.86 11.07
C PRO A 65 -7.40 -0.60 9.71
N THR A 66 -8.08 0.54 9.55
CA THR A 66 -8.72 0.97 8.30
C THR A 66 -7.86 1.88 7.44
N ALA A 67 -6.79 2.49 8.00
CA ALA A 67 -5.94 3.51 7.36
C ALA A 67 -6.68 4.63 6.60
N ASP A 68 -7.98 4.80 6.84
CA ASP A 68 -8.87 5.61 6.00
C ASP A 68 -8.53 7.09 6.10
N LYS A 69 -8.16 7.53 7.32
CA LYS A 69 -7.66 8.88 7.58
C LYS A 69 -6.32 9.15 6.87
N ALA A 70 -5.42 8.17 6.85
CA ALA A 70 -4.12 8.32 6.21
C ALA A 70 -4.26 8.41 4.69
N ILE A 71 -5.12 7.57 4.09
CA ILE A 71 -5.45 7.61 2.66
C ILE A 71 -6.08 8.95 2.30
N ARG A 72 -7.05 9.43 3.08
CA ARG A 72 -7.69 10.73 2.84
C ARG A 72 -6.70 11.89 2.91
N ASN A 73 -5.82 11.90 3.91
CA ASN A 73 -4.80 12.93 4.05
C ASN A 73 -3.79 12.89 2.89
N ALA A 74 -3.39 11.69 2.46
CA ALA A 74 -2.46 11.52 1.35
C ALA A 74 -3.04 11.93 -0.01
N LEU A 75 -4.35 11.78 -0.21
CA LEU A 75 -5.05 12.24 -1.42
C LEU A 75 -5.35 13.75 -1.42
N ALA A 76 -5.35 14.38 -0.25
CA ALA A 76 -5.62 15.81 -0.10
C ALA A 76 -4.35 16.68 -0.15
N ALA A 77 -3.16 16.07 -0.06
CA ALA A 77 -1.86 16.71 -0.19
C ALA A 77 -1.44 16.81 -1.66
#